data_AF-A0A7X9EUB2-F1
#
_entry.id   AF-A0A7X9EUB2-F1
#
_cell.length_a   1.000
_cell.length_b   1.000
_cell.length_c   1.000
_cell.angle_alpha   90.00
_cell.angle_beta   90.00
_cell.angle_gamma   90.00
#
_symmetry.space_group_name_H-M   'P 1'
#
loop_
_entity.id
_entity.type
_entity.pdbx_description
1 polymer ?
#
loop_
_entity_poly.entity_id
_entity_poly.type
_entity_poly.pdbx_seq_one_letter_code
_entity_poly.pdbx_strand_id
1 'polypeptide(L)'
;MPQTANFKLEFVKEEQHLMLPTVTSIKLTQDLYDVLFQYLVSEEQEVLLKRFIDMMERHIKSKTRAPFSRPVAELEFLDEGLQELRMLNWMEIPVAVFKLVLDENIPAEDSGNAVEGIMDLLERMAVFSRPDDGDLIWIYPYLMVR
;
A
#
# COMPACT_ATOMS: atom_id res chain seq x y z
N MET A 1 -9.66 -27.68 9.17
CA MET A 1 -9.12 -26.44 8.58
C MET A 1 -8.25 -26.85 7.42
N PRO A 2 -8.34 -26.22 6.24
CA PRO A 2 -7.42 -26.52 5.15
C PRO A 2 -6.00 -26.30 5.66
N GLN A 3 -5.11 -27.24 5.34
CA GLN A 3 -3.72 -27.19 5.76
C GLN A 3 -3.05 -26.03 5.00
N THR A 4 -2.71 -24.95 5.70
CA THR A 4 -1.96 -23.86 5.08
C THR A 4 -0.62 -24.42 4.61
N ALA A 5 -0.29 -24.19 3.33
CA ALA A 5 0.96 -24.66 2.77
C ALA A 5 2.16 -24.01 3.50
N ASN A 6 3.29 -24.71 3.56
CA ASN A 6 4.51 -24.13 4.09
C ASN A 6 4.97 -22.99 3.17
N PHE A 7 5.42 -21.89 3.78
CA PHE A 7 5.89 -20.71 3.05
C PHE A 7 7.02 -20.02 3.82
N LYS A 8 7.75 -19.17 3.12
CA LYS A 8 8.74 -18.25 3.70
C LYS A 8 8.38 -16.82 3.33
N LEU A 9 8.68 -15.91 4.26
CA LEU A 9 8.72 -14.48 3.99
C LEU A 9 10.18 -14.06 4.03
N GLU A 10 10.72 -13.67 2.88
CA GLU A 10 12.08 -13.14 2.78
C GLU A 10 12.03 -11.64 2.95
N PHE A 11 12.73 -11.12 3.97
CA PHE A 11 12.85 -9.68 4.13
C PHE A 11 13.66 -9.10 2.96
N VAL A 12 13.08 -8.12 2.27
CA VAL A 12 13.70 -7.45 1.13
C VAL A 12 14.34 -6.15 1.57
N LYS A 13 13.53 -5.26 2.18
CA LYS A 13 13.94 -3.93 2.60
C LYS A 13 12.92 -3.33 3.57
N GLU A 14 13.31 -2.23 4.20
CA GLU A 14 12.39 -1.27 4.80
C GLU A 14 12.30 -0.05 3.87
N GLU A 15 11.09 0.46 3.66
CA GLU A 15 10.85 1.67 2.88
C GLU A 15 9.96 2.64 3.63
N GLN A 16 10.20 3.94 3.43
CA GLN A 16 9.38 5.00 4.02
C GLN A 16 8.16 5.21 3.16
N HIS A 17 6.99 5.06 3.76
CA HIS A 17 5.71 5.30 3.11
C HIS A 17 5.05 6.56 3.67
N LEU A 18 4.41 7.31 2.80
CA LEU A 18 3.47 8.34 3.22
C LEU A 18 2.07 7.71 3.32
N MET A 19 1.49 7.77 4.52
CA MET A 19 0.23 7.12 4.86
C MET A 19 -0.90 8.13 5.03
N LEU A 20 -2.05 7.82 4.44
CA LEU A 20 -3.28 8.58 4.60
C LEU A 20 -3.78 8.47 6.06
N PRO A 21 -4.26 9.57 6.68
CA PRO A 21 -4.90 9.50 7.99
C PRO A 21 -6.10 8.55 8.03
N THR A 22 -6.36 7.99 9.20
CA THR A 22 -7.45 7.01 9.42
C THR A 22 -8.86 7.63 9.41
N VAL A 23 -8.97 8.96 9.54
CA VAL A 23 -10.25 9.68 9.74
C VAL A 23 -10.83 10.22 8.42
N THR A 24 -10.20 9.93 7.28
CA THR A 24 -10.43 10.72 6.06
C THR A 24 -11.57 10.21 5.17
N SER A 25 -12.38 11.15 4.65
CA SER A 25 -13.59 10.90 3.84
C SER A 25 -13.34 11.11 2.33
N ILE A 26 -14.22 10.59 1.47
CA ILE A 26 -14.14 10.75 0.00
C ILE A 26 -14.05 12.23 -0.46
N LYS A 27 -14.66 13.17 0.28
CA LYS A 27 -14.57 14.61 -0.06
C LYS A 27 -13.12 15.11 -0.02
N LEU A 28 -12.30 14.57 0.88
CA LEU A 28 -10.89 14.91 0.97
C LEU A 28 -10.14 14.58 -0.33
N THR A 29 -10.54 13.53 -1.06
CA THR A 29 -9.84 13.13 -2.29
C THR A 29 -9.96 14.18 -3.40
N GLN A 30 -11.14 14.80 -3.53
CA GLN A 30 -11.37 15.86 -4.51
C GLN A 30 -10.63 17.14 -4.11
N ASP A 31 -10.73 17.52 -2.83
CA ASP A 31 -9.99 18.67 -2.29
C ASP A 31 -8.46 18.47 -2.43
N LEU A 32 -7.97 17.24 -2.25
CA LEU A 32 -6.57 16.88 -2.41
C LEU A 32 -6.09 17.00 -3.86
N TYR A 33 -6.91 16.59 -4.83
CA TYR A 33 -6.56 16.74 -6.24
C TYR A 33 -6.34 18.22 -6.58
N ASP A 34 -7.30 19.09 -6.23
CA ASP A 34 -7.21 20.52 -6.53
C ASP A 34 -6.00 21.17 -5.86
N VAL A 35 -5.73 20.79 -4.60
CA VAL A 35 -4.57 21.26 -3.83
C VAL A 35 -3.25 20.76 -4.41
N LEU A 36 -3.16 19.51 -4.87
CA LEU A 36 -1.91 18.96 -5.42
C LEU A 36 -1.66 19.41 -6.86
N PHE A 37 -2.72 19.65 -7.64
CA PHE A 37 -2.64 20.05 -9.05
C PHE A 37 -1.87 21.36 -9.24
N GLN A 38 -1.96 22.29 -8.28
CA GLN A 38 -1.24 23.58 -8.35
C GLN A 38 0.29 23.45 -8.35
N TYR A 39 0.82 22.31 -7.90
CA TYR A 39 2.26 22.05 -7.81
C TYR A 39 2.82 21.33 -9.05
N LEU A 40 1.97 20.99 -10.01
CA LEU A 40 2.38 20.26 -11.20
C LEU A 40 2.86 21.21 -12.30
N VAL A 41 3.96 20.86 -12.96
CA VAL A 41 4.60 21.65 -14.02
C VAL A 41 4.61 20.94 -15.38
N SER A 42 4.17 19.67 -15.45
CA SER A 42 4.09 18.90 -16.70
C SER A 42 2.85 18.01 -16.81
N GLU A 43 2.48 17.67 -18.05
CA GLU A 43 1.39 16.73 -18.33
C GLU A 43 1.66 15.32 -17.78
N GLU A 44 2.93 14.91 -17.73
CA GLU A 44 3.33 13.62 -17.15
C GLU A 44 3.01 13.55 -15.66
N GLN A 45 3.31 14.62 -14.91
CA GLN A 45 2.98 14.70 -13.49
C GLN A 45 1.47 14.70 -13.27
N GLU A 46 0.69 15.32 -14.17
CA GLU A 46 -0.78 15.28 -14.09
C GLU A 46 -1.31 13.85 -14.23
N VAL A 47 -0.75 13.06 -15.15
CA VAL A 47 -1.11 11.65 -15.30
C VAL A 47 -0.77 10.85 -14.05
N LEU A 48 0.40 11.10 -13.44
CA LEU A 48 0.80 10.46 -12.18
C LEU A 48 -0.12 10.85 -11.01
N LEU A 49 -0.49 12.13 -10.90
CA LEU A 49 -1.42 12.61 -9.89
C LEU A 49 -2.80 11.96 -10.04
N LYS A 50 -3.35 11.92 -11.27
CA LYS A 50 -4.64 11.26 -11.54
C LYS A 50 -4.60 9.79 -11.11
N ARG A 51 -3.54 9.06 -11.47
CA ARG A 51 -3.36 7.67 -11.04
C ARG A 51 -3.29 7.54 -9.52
N PHE A 52 -2.56 8.43 -8.84
CA PHE A 52 -2.46 8.44 -7.39
C PHE A 52 -3.83 8.64 -6.71
N ILE A 53 -4.58 9.63 -7.17
CA ILE A 53 -5.92 9.94 -6.69
C ILE A 53 -6.89 8.77 -6.96
N ASP A 54 -6.86 8.16 -8.15
CA ASP A 54 -7.66 6.99 -8.49
C ASP A 54 -7.34 5.78 -7.59
N MET A 55 -6.07 5.58 -7.23
CA MET A 55 -5.67 4.53 -6.28
C MET A 55 -6.23 4.81 -4.88
N MET A 56 -6.14 6.05 -4.42
CA MET A 56 -6.65 6.46 -3.12
C MET A 56 -8.18 6.33 -3.04
N GLU A 57 -8.91 6.75 -4.08
CA GLU A 57 -10.36 6.58 -4.15
C GLU A 57 -10.78 5.11 -4.10
N ARG A 58 -10.09 4.25 -4.87
CA ARG A 58 -10.36 2.81 -4.86
C ARG A 58 -10.15 2.22 -3.47
N HIS A 59 -9.10 2.64 -2.78
CA HIS A 59 -8.84 2.22 -1.40
C HIS A 59 -9.93 2.66 -0.43
N ILE A 60 -10.34 3.93 -0.46
CA ILE A 60 -11.40 4.45 0.42
C ILE A 60 -12.71 3.68 0.20
N LYS A 61 -12.98 3.26 -1.05
CA LYS A 61 -14.17 2.46 -1.41
C LYS A 61 -14.05 0.98 -1.03
N SER A 62 -12.85 0.39 -1.01
CA SER A 62 -12.63 -1.05 -0.81
C SER A 62 -12.75 -1.53 0.63
N LYS A 63 -12.76 -0.63 1.63
CA LYS A 63 -12.81 -0.95 3.08
C LYS A 63 -11.72 -1.94 3.51
N THR A 64 -10.55 -1.89 2.88
CA THR A 64 -9.41 -2.74 3.24
C THR A 64 -8.95 -2.48 4.66
N ARG A 65 -8.41 -3.53 5.32
CA ARG A 65 -7.89 -3.45 6.69
C ARG A 65 -6.57 -2.69 6.80
N ALA A 66 -5.74 -2.76 5.76
CA ALA A 66 -4.49 -2.00 5.69
C ALA A 66 -4.78 -0.53 5.35
N PRO A 67 -3.93 0.40 5.81
CA PRO A 67 -4.06 1.81 5.46
C PRO A 67 -3.69 2.05 4.00
N PHE A 68 -4.16 3.16 3.43
CA PHE A 68 -3.64 3.65 2.17
C PHE A 68 -2.26 4.26 2.43
N SER A 69 -1.25 3.77 1.72
CA SER A 69 0.08 4.35 1.77
C SER A 69 0.83 4.09 0.46
N ARG A 70 1.85 4.90 0.20
CA ARG A 70 2.76 4.72 -0.94
C ARG A 70 4.20 5.04 -0.55
N PRO A 71 5.20 4.36 -1.14
CA PRO A 71 6.59 4.73 -0.96
C PRO A 71 6.81 6.20 -1.28
N VAL A 72 7.54 6.92 -0.44
CA VAL A 72 7.85 8.34 -0.68
C VAL A 72 8.54 8.55 -2.03
N ALA A 73 9.40 7.59 -2.44
CA ALA A 73 10.06 7.58 -3.74
C ALA A 73 9.08 7.58 -4.93
N GLU A 74 7.91 6.95 -4.80
CA GLU A 74 6.87 6.97 -5.85
C GLU A 74 6.12 8.31 -5.90
N LEU A 75 6.21 9.11 -4.84
CA LEU A 75 5.53 10.38 -4.68
C LEU A 75 6.45 11.60 -4.91
N GLU A 76 7.72 11.39 -5.22
CA GLU A 76 8.70 12.47 -5.47
C GLU A 76 8.26 13.40 -6.60
N PHE A 77 7.41 12.93 -7.54
CA PHE A 77 6.86 13.75 -8.60
C PHE A 77 5.98 14.91 -8.10
N LEU A 78 5.48 14.83 -6.86
CA LEU A 78 4.67 15.89 -6.24
C LEU A 78 5.53 17.06 -5.74
N ASP A 79 6.85 16.88 -5.57
CA ASP A 79 7.80 17.89 -5.11
C ASP A 79 7.28 18.68 -3.88
N GLU A 80 6.98 19.98 -4.03
CA GLU A 80 6.41 20.83 -2.96
C GLU A 80 5.07 20.31 -2.44
N GLY A 81 4.30 19.62 -3.28
CA GLY A 81 3.06 18.94 -2.89
C GLY A 81 3.25 17.87 -1.81
N LEU A 82 4.44 17.28 -1.68
CA LEU A 82 4.73 16.38 -0.54
C LEU A 82 4.67 17.11 0.80
N GLN A 83 5.11 18.38 0.85
CA GLN A 83 5.02 19.17 2.08
C GLN A 83 3.57 19.48 2.43
N GLU A 84 2.75 19.75 1.42
CA GLU A 84 1.31 19.93 1.60
C GLU A 84 0.66 18.67 2.21
N LEU A 85 1.00 17.48 1.71
CA LEU A 85 0.51 16.23 2.29
C LEU A 85 0.89 16.09 3.77
N ARG A 86 2.14 16.42 4.14
CA ARG A 86 2.58 16.42 5.54
C ARG A 86 1.78 17.42 6.39
N MET A 87 1.46 18.60 5.87
CA MET A 87 0.61 19.59 6.55
C MET A 87 -0.83 19.09 6.74
N LEU A 88 -1.32 18.26 5.82
CA LEU A 88 -2.61 17.56 5.92
C LEU A 88 -2.57 16.32 6.83
N ASN A 89 -1.56 16.22 7.70
CA ASN A 89 -1.34 15.14 8.66
C ASN A 89 -1.08 13.76 8.04
N TRP A 90 -0.62 13.69 6.78
CA TRP A 90 -0.11 12.43 6.26
C TRP A 90 1.15 12.04 7.03
N MET A 91 1.21 10.78 7.47
CA MET A 91 2.28 10.30 8.34
C MET A 91 3.29 9.50 7.54
N GLU A 92 4.58 9.80 7.74
CA GLU A 92 5.65 8.92 7.26
C GLU A 92 5.80 7.73 8.22
N ILE A 93 5.72 6.52 7.66
CA ILE A 93 5.83 5.28 8.41
C ILE A 93 6.85 4.33 7.77
N PRO A 94 7.62 3.59 8.58
CA PRO A 94 8.47 2.53 8.07
C PRO A 94 7.61 1.32 7.69
N VAL A 95 7.70 0.87 6.44
CA VAL A 95 7.01 -0.31 5.94
C VAL A 95 8.04 -1.38 5.60
N ALA A 96 7.85 -2.57 6.15
CA ALA A 96 8.72 -3.70 5.85
C ALA A 96 8.22 -4.42 4.61
N VAL A 97 9.10 -4.61 3.64
CA VAL A 97 8.82 -5.31 2.38
C VAL A 97 9.33 -6.72 2.48
N PHE A 98 8.42 -7.67 2.30
CA PHE A 98 8.75 -9.08 2.22
C PHE A 98 8.42 -9.64 0.84
N LYS A 99 9.17 -10.65 0.42
CA LYS A 99 8.83 -11.50 -0.70
C LYS A 99 8.25 -12.81 -0.18
N LEU A 100 7.08 -13.18 -0.67
CA LEU A 100 6.49 -14.49 -0.43
C LEU A 100 7.19 -15.53 -1.29
N VAL A 101 7.72 -16.57 -0.64
CA VAL A 101 8.33 -17.71 -1.30
C VAL A 101 7.55 -18.96 -0.92
N LEU A 102 6.92 -19.57 -1.92
CA LEU A 102 6.21 -20.83 -1.80
C LEU A 102 7.20 -22.00 -1.79
N ASP A 103 6.81 -23.10 -1.14
CA ASP A 103 7.57 -24.36 -1.20
C ASP A 103 7.57 -24.89 -2.65
N GLU A 104 8.73 -25.37 -3.12
CA GLU A 104 8.93 -25.91 -4.47
C GLU A 104 8.05 -27.14 -4.75
N ASN A 105 7.56 -27.80 -3.69
CA ASN A 105 6.70 -28.97 -3.79
C ASN A 105 5.22 -28.63 -4.06
N ILE A 106 4.85 -27.35 -4.13
CA ILE A 106 3.47 -26.93 -4.43
C ILE A 106 3.27 -26.94 -5.95
N PRO A 107 2.36 -27.76 -6.49
CA PRO A 107 2.02 -27.75 -7.90
C PRO A 107 1.58 -26.35 -8.35
N ALA A 108 1.97 -25.94 -9.56
CA ALA A 108 1.63 -24.61 -10.08
C ALA A 108 0.10 -24.36 -10.12
N GLU A 109 -0.68 -25.42 -10.38
CA GLU A 109 -2.15 -25.42 -10.35
C GLU A 109 -2.76 -25.18 -8.96
N ASP A 110 -2.04 -25.49 -7.89
CA ASP A 110 -2.48 -25.29 -6.50
C ASP A 110 -1.91 -24.01 -5.87
N SER A 111 -0.98 -23.33 -6.56
CA SER A 111 -0.29 -22.15 -6.06
C SER A 111 -1.25 -21.02 -5.67
N GLY A 112 -2.30 -20.77 -6.47
CA GLY A 112 -3.30 -19.73 -6.17
C GLY A 112 -4.04 -19.97 -4.85
N ASN A 113 -4.54 -21.20 -4.66
CA ASN A 113 -5.21 -21.61 -3.42
C ASN A 113 -4.26 -21.54 -2.21
N ALA A 114 -2.98 -21.89 -2.41
CA ALA A 114 -1.97 -21.79 -1.37
C ALA A 114 -1.72 -20.32 -0.96
N VAL A 115 -1.59 -19.41 -1.94
CA VAL A 115 -1.43 -17.97 -1.67
C VAL A 115 -2.63 -17.42 -0.91
N GLU A 116 -3.86 -17.72 -1.33
CA GLU A 116 -5.07 -17.28 -0.61
C GLU A 116 -5.06 -17.75 0.85
N GLY A 117 -4.77 -19.02 1.10
CA GLY A 117 -4.67 -19.55 2.47
C GLY A 117 -3.56 -18.93 3.32
N ILE A 118 -2.47 -18.47 2.69
CA ILE A 118 -1.39 -17.73 3.35
C ILE A 118 -1.84 -16.30 3.67
N MET A 119 -2.53 -15.62 2.75
CA MET A 119 -3.06 -14.29 2.99
C MET A 119 -4.07 -14.30 4.16
N ASP A 120 -4.97 -15.26 4.20
CA ASP A 120 -5.92 -15.47 5.32
C ASP A 120 -5.20 -15.70 6.66
N LEU A 121 -4.05 -16.37 6.64
CA LEU A 121 -3.21 -16.51 7.82
C LEU A 121 -2.58 -15.18 8.23
N LEU A 122 -1.97 -14.46 7.29
CA LEU A 122 -1.32 -13.17 7.54
C LEU A 122 -2.32 -12.13 8.04
N GLU A 123 -3.58 -12.13 7.58
CA GLU A 123 -4.61 -11.18 8.01
C GLU A 123 -4.95 -11.28 9.51
N ARG A 124 -4.67 -12.45 10.09
CA ARG A 124 -4.85 -12.72 11.52
C ARG A 124 -3.63 -12.32 12.35
N MET A 125 -2.46 -12.15 11.72
CA MET A 125 -1.18 -11.94 12.40
C MET A 125 -0.66 -10.51 12.25
N ALA A 126 -0.90 -9.87 11.11
CA ALA A 126 -0.34 -8.57 10.78
C ALA A 126 -1.32 -7.70 9.97
N VAL A 127 -1.05 -6.40 9.96
CA VAL A 127 -1.66 -5.47 9.01
C VAL A 127 -0.75 -5.45 7.79
N PHE A 128 -1.25 -5.86 6.63
CA PHE A 128 -0.44 -5.96 5.41
C PHE A 128 -1.22 -5.59 4.15
N SER A 129 -0.51 -5.24 3.08
CA SER A 129 -1.06 -4.99 1.76
C SER A 129 -0.21 -5.66 0.68
N ARG A 130 -0.80 -5.86 -0.50
CA ARG A 130 -0.16 -6.42 -1.67
C ARG A 130 -0.25 -5.38 -2.81
N PRO A 131 0.85 -4.72 -3.20
CA PRO A 131 0.79 -3.55 -4.07
C PRO A 131 0.30 -3.84 -5.50
N ASP A 132 0.66 -5.00 -6.07
CA ASP A 132 0.44 -5.31 -7.50
C ASP A 132 0.05 -6.77 -7.78
N ASP A 133 -0.61 -7.45 -6.82
CA ASP A 133 -0.89 -8.90 -6.92
C ASP A 133 0.34 -9.80 -7.19
N GLY A 134 1.56 -9.25 -7.05
CA GLY A 134 2.84 -9.95 -7.19
C GLY A 134 3.33 -10.58 -5.88
N ASP A 135 4.57 -11.05 -5.83
CA ASP A 135 5.05 -11.80 -4.65
C ASP A 135 5.44 -10.89 -3.46
N LEU A 136 5.33 -9.57 -3.62
CA LEU A 136 5.68 -8.62 -2.58
C LEU A 136 4.51 -8.39 -1.61
N ILE A 137 4.86 -8.33 -0.34
CA ILE A 137 3.96 -8.08 0.78
C ILE A 137 4.52 -6.91 1.58
N TRP A 138 3.71 -5.87 1.73
CA TRP A 138 3.98 -4.74 2.61
C TRP A 138 3.40 -5.04 3.99
N ILE A 139 4.25 -5.11 5.01
CA ILE A 139 3.84 -5.31 6.39
C ILE A 139 3.99 -4.00 7.16
N TYR A 140 2.89 -3.57 7.79
CA TYR A 140 2.79 -2.30 8.47
C TYR A 140 3.05 -2.43 9.98
N PRO A 141 3.71 -1.43 10.60
CA PRO A 141 3.95 -1.41 12.03
C PRO A 141 2.64 -1.19 12.79
N TYR A 142 2.22 -2.20 13.56
CA TYR A 142 0.92 -2.23 14.23
C TYR A 142 0.63 -0.95 15.05
N LEU A 143 1.62 -0.46 15.80
CA LEU A 143 1.47 0.71 16.69
C LEU A 143 1.24 2.04 15.95
N MET A 144 1.44 2.09 14.63
CA MET A 144 1.30 3.33 13.85
C MET A 144 0.05 3.35 12.96
N VAL A 145 -0.56 2.18 12.73
CA VAL A 145 -1.64 2.01 11.73
C VAL A 145 -2.97 1.57 12.35
N ARG A 146 -3.06 1.50 13.68
CA ARG A 146 -4.23 1.07 14.45
C ARG A 146 -4.58 2.06 15.54
#